data_AF-A0A350VZY5-F1
#
_entry.id   AF-A0A350VZY5-F1
#
_cell.length_a   1.000
_cell.length_b   1.000
_cell.length_c   1.000
_cell.angle_alpha   90.00
_cell.angle_beta   90.00
_cell.angle_gamma   90.00
#
_symmetry.space_group_name_H-M   'P 1'
#
loop_
_entity.id
_entity.type
_entity.pdbx_description
1 polymer ?
#
loop_
_entity_poly.entity_id
_entity_poly.type
_entity_poly.pdbx_seq_one_letter_code
_entity_poly.pdbx_strand_id
1 'polypeptide(L)'
;MKIVMIRQIRKIFSYAAAAAMALLIGVGSCTSDVSAKDADGNIVIVIDPGHGGTDPGKQGINGVLESDANYAIAEAMMDELKNYSGVKVYFTRPEDSLVTLTGRAMAAAELDADFLISIHNNSTSDESISANGAMVLTSVLPLYSTITADMGNYILNNLAQLGIKNNGIQTRSSTEYVGEDYHTIMAEGMRAGVPTIIVEHCFLSSTTDVLFVSDENGTVDYEKTAAIGRSDAEAVAAYFNLERRVLQAGQTGELELEKGYSARLETSGDAVWTSNNESCVTVDEYGNIKAVGSGSAVLSYTASDGTAGVVNVKVDIPEQIAITGFIDPTFYKTKEKFSEIDLSTVKAVIAYSDGSVIQVIPEKVGEVDYNKPGIQDIPISYGALKGFVRVVNQTEDYIPEVTSKEPETETQTAEPETTTQISSEEPSQIESTEQPEVNDGSFDIVMIIKMAAGIVIVIALATVIFLLENRVSGKRRGRRNRRRRRY
;
A
#
# COMPACT_ATOMS: atom_id res chain seq x y z
N MET A 1 27.82 53.07 -14.82
CA MET A 1 28.42 51.79 -14.35
C MET A 1 27.89 51.25 -13.02
N LYS A 2 26.94 51.93 -12.31
CA LYS A 2 26.41 51.49 -11.00
C LYS A 2 25.07 50.72 -11.03
N ILE A 3 24.37 50.68 -12.17
CA ILE A 3 23.02 50.05 -12.27
C ILE A 3 23.07 48.58 -12.71
N VAL A 4 24.12 48.15 -13.43
CA VAL A 4 24.27 46.76 -13.89
C VAL A 4 24.72 45.82 -12.76
N MET A 5 25.43 46.34 -11.74
CA MET A 5 25.94 45.54 -10.62
C MET A 5 24.86 45.16 -9.59
N ILE A 6 23.78 45.94 -9.49
CA ILE A 6 22.66 45.70 -8.56
C ILE A 6 21.71 44.59 -9.08
N ARG A 7 21.63 44.39 -10.40
CA ARG A 7 20.80 43.32 -11.01
C ARG A 7 21.45 41.93 -10.94
N GLN A 8 22.77 41.82 -10.87
CA GLN A 8 23.46 40.52 -10.69
C GLN A 8 23.51 40.07 -9.22
N ILE A 9 23.51 40.98 -8.25
CA ILE A 9 23.51 40.63 -6.82
C ILE A 9 22.13 40.12 -6.37
N ARG A 10 21.03 40.61 -6.95
CA ARG A 10 19.68 40.08 -6.70
C ARG A 10 19.46 38.65 -7.21
N LYS A 11 20.13 38.24 -8.29
CA LYS A 11 20.08 36.85 -8.79
C LYS A 11 20.93 35.89 -7.96
N ILE A 12 22.02 36.35 -7.35
CA ILE A 12 22.87 35.50 -6.49
C ILE A 12 22.22 35.28 -5.11
N PHE A 13 21.46 36.25 -4.60
CA PHE A 13 20.69 36.10 -3.35
C PHE A 13 19.42 35.24 -3.49
N SER A 14 18.81 35.14 -4.68
CA SER A 14 17.67 34.25 -4.90
C SER A 14 18.06 32.77 -4.99
N TYR A 15 19.27 32.44 -5.47
CA TYR A 15 19.75 31.05 -5.49
C TYR A 15 20.40 30.61 -4.17
N ALA A 16 20.95 31.53 -3.38
CA ALA A 16 21.50 31.20 -2.05
C ALA A 16 20.40 30.98 -0.99
N ALA A 17 19.25 31.64 -1.11
CA ALA A 17 18.09 31.36 -0.24
C ALA A 17 17.43 30.01 -0.57
N ALA A 18 17.35 29.64 -1.86
CA ALA A 18 16.82 28.33 -2.27
C ALA A 18 17.75 27.16 -1.89
N ALA A 19 19.07 27.34 -1.96
CA ALA A 19 20.04 26.31 -1.58
C ALA A 19 20.23 26.17 -0.06
N ALA A 20 20.00 27.22 0.72
CA ALA A 20 20.07 27.15 2.19
C ALA A 20 18.77 26.61 2.83
N MET A 21 17.62 26.73 2.13
CA MET A 21 16.38 26.08 2.54
C MET A 21 16.37 24.57 2.21
N ALA A 22 17.22 24.14 1.26
CA ALA A 22 17.45 22.73 0.93
C ALA A 22 18.53 22.05 1.79
N LEU A 23 19.20 22.75 2.71
CA LEU A 23 20.30 22.20 3.53
C LEU A 23 20.04 22.27 5.05
N LEU A 24 18.82 22.61 5.45
CA LEU A 24 18.35 22.62 6.84
C LEU A 24 17.08 21.77 7.06
N ILE A 25 16.71 20.95 6.08
CA ILE A 25 15.93 19.75 6.35
C ILE A 25 16.97 18.75 6.87
N GLY A 26 17.08 18.70 8.20
CA GLY A 26 17.85 17.68 8.85
C GLY A 26 17.42 16.32 8.32
N VAL A 27 18.42 15.46 8.15
CA VAL A 27 18.30 14.02 8.00
C VAL A 27 17.69 13.45 9.28
N GLY A 28 16.46 13.83 9.59
CA GLY A 28 15.53 12.92 10.23
C GLY A 28 14.94 12.13 9.08
N SER A 29 15.05 10.81 9.13
CA SER A 29 14.15 9.97 8.35
C SER A 29 12.74 10.38 8.75
N CYS A 30 12.14 11.32 8.02
CA CYS A 30 10.70 11.33 7.85
C CYS A 30 10.47 10.12 6.96
N THR A 31 10.39 8.94 7.59
CA THR A 31 9.48 7.94 7.06
C THR A 31 8.17 8.69 7.00
N SER A 32 7.71 9.01 5.80
CA SER A 32 6.29 9.25 5.62
C SER A 32 5.65 7.93 6.02
N ASP A 33 5.29 7.82 7.30
CA ASP A 33 4.47 6.71 7.79
C ASP A 33 3.15 6.85 7.04
N VAL A 34 3.06 6.21 5.88
CA VAL A 34 1.79 5.89 5.26
C VAL A 34 1.21 4.82 6.16
N SER A 35 0.58 5.27 7.25
CA SER A 35 -0.32 4.45 8.03
C SER A 35 -1.69 4.91 7.63
N ALA A 36 -2.35 4.16 6.76
CA ALA A 36 -3.77 4.32 6.57
C ALA A 36 -4.42 2.96 6.73
N LYS A 37 -4.55 2.66 8.02
CA LYS A 37 -5.16 1.48 8.57
C LYS A 37 -6.66 1.48 8.31
N ASP A 38 -7.29 0.31 8.33
CA ASP A 38 -8.75 0.22 8.43
C ASP A 38 -9.26 0.82 9.75
N ALA A 39 -10.58 0.85 9.92
CA ALA A 39 -11.24 1.38 11.11
C ALA A 39 -10.78 0.71 12.43
N ASP A 40 -10.25 -0.53 12.36
CA ASP A 40 -9.75 -1.30 13.49
C ASP A 40 -8.23 -1.13 13.69
N GLY A 41 -7.56 -0.36 12.84
CA GLY A 41 -6.13 -0.11 12.93
C GLY A 41 -5.26 -1.16 12.22
N ASN A 42 -5.83 -2.02 11.36
CA ASN A 42 -5.08 -3.00 10.57
C ASN A 42 -4.52 -2.39 9.29
N ILE A 43 -3.35 -2.85 8.87
CA ILE A 43 -2.82 -2.57 7.54
C ILE A 43 -3.67 -3.29 6.48
N VAL A 44 -4.06 -2.61 5.41
CA VAL A 44 -4.85 -3.20 4.32
C VAL A 44 -3.99 -3.43 3.08
N ILE A 45 -3.78 -4.71 2.73
CA ILE A 45 -3.05 -5.12 1.52
C ILE A 45 -4.03 -5.67 0.51
N VAL A 46 -4.09 -5.05 -0.66
CA VAL A 46 -4.87 -5.58 -1.78
C VAL A 46 -3.93 -6.21 -2.78
N ILE A 47 -4.14 -7.50 -3.04
CA ILE A 47 -3.36 -8.30 -3.97
C ILE A 47 -4.12 -8.38 -5.28
N ASP A 48 -3.46 -8.01 -6.36
CA ASP A 48 -4.01 -8.07 -7.71
C ASP A 48 -3.34 -9.19 -8.51
N PRO A 49 -3.97 -10.37 -8.63
CA PRO A 49 -3.50 -11.36 -9.58
C PRO A 49 -3.72 -10.81 -11.00
N GLY A 50 -2.64 -10.49 -11.71
CA GLY A 50 -2.71 -9.96 -13.07
C GLY A 50 -3.52 -10.85 -14.01
N HIS A 51 -4.09 -10.27 -15.07
CA HIS A 51 -4.88 -11.00 -16.08
C HIS A 51 -6.13 -11.69 -15.49
N GLY A 52 -6.67 -12.75 -16.11
CA GLY A 52 -7.81 -13.53 -15.63
C GLY A 52 -9.00 -13.56 -16.59
N GLY A 53 -9.77 -14.66 -16.54
CA GLY A 53 -10.91 -14.86 -17.43
C GLY A 53 -10.48 -14.95 -18.89
N THR A 54 -11.01 -14.06 -19.72
CA THR A 54 -10.70 -14.06 -21.17
C THR A 54 -9.33 -13.46 -21.51
N ASP A 55 -8.63 -12.89 -20.54
CA ASP A 55 -7.26 -12.43 -20.69
C ASP A 55 -6.31 -13.42 -19.99
N PRO A 56 -5.61 -14.31 -20.71
CA PRO A 56 -4.68 -15.26 -20.10
C PRO A 56 -3.29 -14.65 -19.82
N GLY A 57 -3.09 -13.38 -20.18
CA GLY A 57 -1.76 -12.77 -20.24
C GLY A 57 -0.87 -13.45 -21.29
N LYS A 58 0.43 -13.54 -20.99
CA LYS A 58 1.40 -14.22 -21.87
C LYS A 58 1.44 -15.71 -21.59
N GLN A 59 1.33 -16.51 -22.64
CA GLN A 59 1.62 -17.93 -22.54
C GLN A 59 3.13 -18.14 -22.45
N GLY A 60 3.59 -18.90 -21.47
CA GLY A 60 4.99 -19.28 -21.33
C GLY A 60 5.46 -20.24 -22.42
N ILE A 61 6.77 -20.37 -22.59
CA ILE A 61 7.38 -21.20 -23.63
C ILE A 61 7.03 -22.70 -23.49
N ASN A 62 6.67 -23.14 -22.28
CA ASN A 62 6.19 -24.49 -21.99
C ASN A 62 4.66 -24.63 -21.99
N GLY A 63 3.92 -23.54 -22.19
CA GLY A 63 2.46 -23.55 -22.30
C GLY A 63 1.69 -23.04 -21.07
N VAL A 64 2.36 -22.77 -19.94
CA VAL A 64 1.69 -22.22 -18.74
C VAL A 64 1.04 -20.86 -19.05
N LEU A 65 -0.14 -20.60 -18.50
CA LEU A 65 -0.80 -19.31 -18.62
C LEU A 65 -0.31 -18.37 -17.50
N GLU A 66 -0.03 -17.13 -17.86
CA GLU A 66 0.38 -16.11 -16.88
C GLU A 66 -0.69 -15.89 -15.82
N SER A 67 -1.98 -15.86 -16.21
CA SER A 67 -3.10 -15.69 -15.29
C SER A 67 -3.11 -16.72 -14.16
N ASP A 68 -2.77 -17.98 -14.47
CA ASP A 68 -2.85 -19.10 -13.54
C ASP A 68 -1.65 -19.06 -12.58
N ALA A 69 -0.46 -18.78 -13.12
CA ALA A 69 0.74 -18.58 -12.31
C ALA A 69 0.61 -17.37 -11.37
N ASN A 70 0.07 -16.25 -11.87
CA ASN A 70 -0.17 -15.05 -11.08
C ASN A 70 -1.16 -15.32 -9.93
N TYR A 71 -2.23 -16.06 -10.20
CA TYR A 71 -3.21 -16.38 -9.15
C TYR A 71 -2.63 -17.31 -8.09
N ALA A 72 -1.85 -18.33 -8.47
CA ALA A 72 -1.20 -19.22 -7.51
C ALA A 72 -0.20 -18.50 -6.59
N ILE A 73 0.59 -17.55 -7.13
CA ILE A 73 1.48 -16.70 -6.32
C ILE A 73 0.66 -15.82 -5.37
N ALA A 74 -0.38 -15.16 -5.89
CA ALA A 74 -1.24 -14.27 -5.12
C ALA A 74 -1.98 -14.99 -3.98
N GLU A 75 -2.47 -16.21 -4.23
CA GLU A 75 -3.11 -17.07 -3.23
C GLU A 75 -2.14 -17.40 -2.09
N ALA A 76 -0.92 -17.83 -2.41
CA ALA A 76 0.07 -18.12 -1.39
C ALA A 76 0.52 -16.88 -0.60
N MET A 77 0.59 -15.72 -1.26
CA MET A 77 0.87 -14.45 -0.60
C MET A 77 -0.24 -14.06 0.39
N MET A 78 -1.51 -14.21 -0.01
CA MET A 78 -2.64 -13.98 0.89
C MET A 78 -2.61 -14.93 2.09
N ASP A 79 -2.46 -16.23 1.83
CA ASP A 79 -2.43 -17.25 2.87
C ASP A 79 -1.31 -17.01 3.88
N GLU A 80 -0.14 -16.54 3.42
CA GLU A 80 0.99 -16.23 4.30
C GLU A 80 0.72 -14.98 5.15
N LEU A 81 0.27 -13.88 4.54
CA LEU A 81 -0.04 -12.63 5.26
C LEU A 81 -1.13 -12.83 6.33
N LYS A 82 -2.07 -13.74 6.12
CA LYS A 82 -3.12 -14.09 7.08
C LYS A 82 -2.61 -14.75 8.37
N ASN A 83 -1.32 -15.14 8.43
CA ASN A 83 -0.65 -15.56 9.67
C ASN A 83 -0.16 -14.40 10.54
N TYR A 84 -0.23 -13.16 10.06
CA TYR A 84 0.23 -11.97 10.77
C TYR A 84 -0.92 -11.23 11.46
N SER A 85 -0.60 -10.59 12.58
CA SER A 85 -1.52 -9.72 13.32
C SER A 85 -1.54 -8.32 12.71
N GLY A 86 -2.67 -7.61 12.80
CA GLY A 86 -2.77 -6.23 12.35
C GLY A 86 -2.78 -6.05 10.83
N VAL A 87 -3.22 -7.06 10.07
CA VAL A 87 -3.30 -6.99 8.60
C VAL A 87 -4.59 -7.60 8.05
N LYS A 88 -5.21 -6.88 7.11
CA LYS A 88 -6.31 -7.33 6.24
C LYS A 88 -5.80 -7.51 4.82
N VAL A 89 -6.26 -8.57 4.16
CA VAL A 89 -5.77 -8.92 2.82
C VAL A 89 -6.95 -9.25 1.92
N TYR A 90 -7.04 -8.61 0.75
CA TYR A 90 -8.13 -8.80 -0.21
C TYR A 90 -7.60 -9.04 -1.61
N PHE A 91 -8.37 -9.75 -2.44
CA PHE A 91 -8.11 -9.81 -3.88
C PHE A 91 -8.83 -8.72 -4.65
N THR A 92 -8.31 -8.35 -5.82
CA THR A 92 -9.03 -7.50 -6.79
C THR A 92 -10.04 -8.27 -7.64
N ARG A 93 -9.88 -9.60 -7.77
CA ARG A 93 -10.72 -10.45 -8.63
C ARG A 93 -10.79 -11.90 -8.13
N PRO A 94 -11.86 -12.63 -8.50
CA PRO A 94 -11.87 -14.09 -8.41
C PRO A 94 -10.88 -14.75 -9.39
N GLU A 95 -10.59 -16.03 -9.18
CA GLU A 95 -9.61 -16.84 -9.92
C GLU A 95 -9.76 -16.81 -11.44
N ASP A 96 -10.96 -17.03 -11.96
CA ASP A 96 -11.21 -17.06 -13.42
C ASP A 96 -12.16 -15.93 -13.83
N SER A 97 -11.74 -14.69 -13.58
CA SER A 97 -12.57 -13.53 -13.83
C SER A 97 -11.79 -12.36 -14.42
N LEU A 98 -12.36 -11.76 -15.46
CA LEU A 98 -11.86 -10.50 -16.01
C LEU A 98 -12.43 -9.33 -15.18
N VAL A 99 -11.52 -8.51 -14.63
CA VAL A 99 -11.79 -7.19 -14.03
C VAL A 99 -10.88 -6.17 -14.74
N THR A 100 -11.39 -4.99 -15.09
CA THR A 100 -10.57 -3.98 -15.78
C THR A 100 -9.50 -3.41 -14.86
N LEU A 101 -8.41 -2.88 -15.42
CA LEU A 101 -7.32 -2.28 -14.65
C LEU A 101 -7.80 -1.16 -13.72
N THR A 102 -8.74 -0.33 -14.19
CA THR A 102 -9.39 0.68 -13.34
C THR A 102 -10.25 0.05 -12.25
N GLY A 103 -11.04 -0.98 -12.57
CA GLY A 103 -11.85 -1.70 -11.57
C GLY A 103 -10.99 -2.28 -10.44
N ARG A 104 -9.82 -2.84 -10.76
CA ARG A 104 -8.85 -3.37 -9.79
C ARG A 104 -8.31 -2.29 -8.86
N ALA A 105 -7.89 -1.15 -9.43
CA ALA A 105 -7.41 -0.02 -8.65
C ALA A 105 -8.53 0.59 -7.76
N MET A 106 -9.75 0.68 -8.28
CA MET A 106 -10.89 1.19 -7.51
C MET A 106 -11.34 0.20 -6.42
N ALA A 107 -11.16 -1.11 -6.62
CA ALA A 107 -11.42 -2.09 -5.57
C ALA A 107 -10.46 -1.90 -4.39
N ALA A 108 -9.19 -1.59 -4.68
CA ALA A 108 -8.22 -1.25 -3.63
C ALA A 108 -8.56 0.07 -2.93
N ALA A 109 -9.03 1.07 -3.68
CA ALA A 109 -9.44 2.36 -3.11
C ALA A 109 -10.69 2.23 -2.23
N GLU A 110 -11.70 1.46 -2.66
CA GLU A 110 -12.94 1.22 -1.89
C GLU A 110 -12.67 0.46 -0.57
N LEU A 111 -11.57 -0.29 -0.51
CA LEU A 111 -11.11 -1.01 0.69
C LEU A 111 -10.11 -0.20 1.53
N ASP A 112 -9.90 1.08 1.20
CA ASP A 112 -8.93 1.97 1.86
C ASP A 112 -7.51 1.38 1.93
N ALA A 113 -7.08 0.66 0.89
CA ALA A 113 -5.80 -0.04 0.88
C ALA A 113 -4.58 0.84 1.25
N ASP A 114 -3.69 0.32 2.09
CA ASP A 114 -2.34 0.87 2.31
C ASP A 114 -1.43 0.60 1.12
N PHE A 115 -1.63 -0.54 0.46
CA PHE A 115 -0.90 -0.93 -0.74
C PHE A 115 -1.74 -1.81 -1.67
N LEU A 116 -1.57 -1.58 -2.96
CA LEU A 116 -1.99 -2.48 -4.03
C LEU A 116 -0.76 -3.11 -4.67
N ILE A 117 -0.68 -4.44 -4.62
CA ILE A 117 0.44 -5.21 -5.16
C ILE A 117 -0.06 -6.06 -6.32
N SER A 118 0.30 -5.69 -7.54
CA SER A 118 -0.07 -6.42 -8.75
C SER A 118 0.96 -7.47 -9.10
N ILE A 119 0.53 -8.72 -9.18
CA ILE A 119 1.34 -9.92 -9.35
C ILE A 119 1.33 -10.31 -10.83
N HIS A 120 2.51 -10.30 -11.45
CA HIS A 120 2.71 -10.60 -12.86
C HIS A 120 3.95 -11.47 -13.11
N ASN A 121 4.02 -12.04 -14.33
CA ASN A 121 5.22 -12.66 -14.85
C ASN A 121 5.50 -12.11 -16.26
N ASN A 122 6.73 -11.69 -16.47
CA ASN A 122 7.14 -10.98 -17.66
C ASN A 122 7.30 -11.92 -18.87
N SER A 123 7.42 -11.33 -20.05
CA SER A 123 7.74 -12.05 -21.27
C SER A 123 8.37 -11.12 -22.30
N THR A 124 9.32 -11.62 -23.08
CA THR A 124 9.80 -10.93 -24.28
C THR A 124 9.14 -11.52 -25.52
N SER A 125 8.73 -10.65 -26.44
CA SER A 125 8.26 -11.06 -27.77
C SER A 125 9.40 -11.49 -28.71
N ASP A 126 10.64 -11.15 -28.36
CA ASP A 126 11.82 -11.53 -29.11
C ASP A 126 12.54 -12.67 -28.38
N GLU A 127 12.36 -13.89 -28.90
CA GLU A 127 12.97 -15.12 -28.38
C GLU A 127 14.50 -15.13 -28.48
N SER A 128 15.11 -14.21 -29.24
CA SER A 128 16.57 -14.05 -29.26
C SER A 128 17.11 -13.34 -28.02
N ILE A 129 16.24 -12.69 -27.24
CA ILE A 129 16.60 -12.01 -26.00
C ILE A 129 16.54 -13.03 -24.86
N SER A 130 17.69 -13.31 -24.24
CA SER A 130 17.78 -14.09 -23.00
C SER A 130 17.42 -13.22 -21.78
N ALA A 131 16.19 -12.71 -21.75
CA ALA A 131 15.65 -11.95 -20.64
C ALA A 131 15.24 -12.89 -19.50
N ASN A 132 15.68 -12.58 -18.28
CA ASN A 132 15.40 -13.36 -17.08
C ASN A 132 15.49 -12.47 -15.83
N GLY A 133 14.90 -12.94 -14.73
CA GLY A 133 14.88 -12.32 -13.42
C GLY A 133 13.64 -11.49 -13.14
N ALA A 134 13.48 -11.15 -11.86
CA ALA A 134 12.41 -10.31 -11.35
C ALA A 134 12.71 -8.82 -11.55
N MET A 135 11.66 -8.01 -11.72
CA MET A 135 11.70 -6.55 -11.59
C MET A 135 10.42 -6.05 -10.92
N VAL A 136 10.47 -4.86 -10.33
CA VAL A 136 9.27 -4.20 -9.78
C VAL A 136 9.08 -2.85 -10.47
N LEU A 137 7.90 -2.62 -11.01
CA LEU A 137 7.51 -1.31 -11.55
C LEU A 137 7.02 -0.43 -10.40
N THR A 138 7.63 0.75 -10.26
CA THR A 138 7.38 1.71 -9.18
C THR A 138 7.00 3.07 -9.74
N SER A 139 6.44 3.93 -8.88
CA SER A 139 5.84 5.17 -9.35
C SER A 139 6.85 6.23 -9.78
N VAL A 140 6.56 6.93 -10.87
CA VAL A 140 7.26 8.17 -11.25
C VAL A 140 6.78 9.39 -10.46
N LEU A 141 5.64 9.30 -9.77
CA LEU A 141 5.07 10.40 -9.01
C LEU A 141 5.88 10.66 -7.74
N PRO A 142 6.39 11.89 -7.51
CA PRO A 142 7.19 12.20 -6.32
C PRO A 142 6.50 11.89 -4.98
N LEU A 143 5.16 11.92 -4.94
CA LEU A 143 4.37 11.59 -3.76
C LEU A 143 4.48 10.09 -3.39
N TYR A 144 4.67 9.21 -4.38
CA TYR A 144 4.61 7.76 -4.22
C TYR A 144 5.94 7.05 -4.57
N SER A 145 6.90 7.75 -5.18
CA SER A 145 8.11 7.14 -5.72
C SER A 145 8.96 6.46 -4.65
N THR A 146 9.05 7.04 -3.44
CA THR A 146 9.85 6.47 -2.35
C THR A 146 9.18 5.23 -1.78
N ILE A 147 7.91 5.34 -1.37
CA ILE A 147 7.17 4.23 -0.76
C ILE A 147 7.07 3.01 -1.69
N THR A 148 6.78 3.24 -2.98
CA THR A 148 6.73 2.15 -3.97
C THR A 148 8.10 1.55 -4.26
N ALA A 149 9.17 2.35 -4.30
CA ALA A 149 10.53 1.85 -4.46
C ALA A 149 11.00 1.04 -3.24
N ASP A 150 10.68 1.47 -2.03
CA ASP A 150 11.06 0.77 -0.81
C ASP A 150 10.37 -0.60 -0.76
N MET A 151 9.05 -0.67 -0.91
CA MET A 151 8.31 -1.93 -1.00
C MET A 151 8.87 -2.85 -2.10
N GLY A 152 9.11 -2.31 -3.29
CA GLY A 152 9.69 -3.08 -4.40
C GLY A 152 11.08 -3.63 -4.10
N ASN A 153 11.92 -2.90 -3.36
CA ASN A 153 13.23 -3.39 -2.94
C ASN A 153 13.13 -4.51 -1.89
N TYR A 154 12.20 -4.44 -0.94
CA TYR A 154 11.96 -5.53 0.01
C TYR A 154 11.60 -6.83 -0.73
N ILE A 155 10.64 -6.74 -1.67
CA ILE A 155 10.21 -7.88 -2.50
C ILE A 155 11.38 -8.45 -3.31
N LEU A 156 12.09 -7.60 -4.07
CA LEU A 156 13.19 -8.06 -4.93
C LEU A 156 14.36 -8.67 -4.15
N ASN A 157 14.63 -8.18 -2.94
CA ASN A 157 15.67 -8.75 -2.07
C ASN A 157 15.29 -10.16 -1.59
N ASN A 158 14.01 -10.37 -1.26
CA ASN A 158 13.48 -11.67 -0.86
C ASN A 158 13.47 -12.67 -2.03
N LEU A 159 12.97 -12.27 -3.19
CA LEU A 159 12.99 -13.10 -4.41
C LEU A 159 14.42 -13.53 -4.82
N ALA A 160 15.42 -12.66 -4.60
CA ALA A 160 16.82 -13.00 -4.85
C ALA A 160 17.31 -14.19 -4.01
N GLN A 161 16.79 -14.39 -2.80
CA GLN A 161 17.13 -15.53 -1.96
C GLN A 161 16.57 -16.85 -2.47
N LEU A 162 15.52 -16.80 -3.30
CA LEU A 162 14.97 -17.96 -4.02
C LEU A 162 15.76 -18.29 -5.30
N GLY A 163 16.83 -17.55 -5.59
CA GLY A 163 17.64 -17.72 -6.80
C GLY A 163 17.09 -17.01 -8.03
N ILE A 164 16.02 -16.22 -7.88
CA ILE A 164 15.50 -15.39 -8.96
C ILE A 164 16.40 -14.16 -9.11
N LYS A 165 16.92 -13.93 -10.32
CA LYS A 165 17.81 -12.79 -10.56
C LYS A 165 17.08 -11.47 -10.30
N ASN A 166 17.66 -10.58 -9.50
CA ASN A 166 17.11 -9.25 -9.23
C ASN A 166 17.54 -8.25 -10.33
N ASN A 167 16.59 -7.75 -11.14
CA ASN A 167 16.83 -6.71 -12.16
C ASN A 167 16.51 -5.28 -11.67
N GLY A 168 16.23 -5.13 -10.38
CA GLY A 168 15.97 -3.84 -9.73
C GLY A 168 14.58 -3.27 -10.02
N ILE A 169 14.35 -2.09 -9.43
CA ILE A 169 13.16 -1.28 -9.68
C ILE A 169 13.21 -0.65 -11.08
N GLN A 170 12.04 -0.52 -11.69
CA GLN A 170 11.84 0.08 -13.01
C GLN A 170 10.73 1.12 -12.91
N THR A 171 10.83 2.17 -13.71
CA THR A 171 9.78 3.19 -13.80
C THR A 171 9.45 3.42 -15.26
N ARG A 172 8.19 3.70 -15.56
CA ARG A 172 7.76 4.03 -16.93
C ARG A 172 6.76 5.17 -16.89
N SER A 173 7.14 6.32 -17.42
CA SER A 173 6.24 7.46 -17.54
C SER A 173 5.20 7.24 -18.62
N SER A 174 3.98 7.70 -18.36
CA SER A 174 2.89 7.77 -19.33
C SER A 174 3.32 8.56 -20.57
N THR A 175 2.87 8.08 -21.73
CA THR A 175 3.04 8.80 -23.01
C THR A 175 1.90 9.78 -23.26
N GLU A 176 0.80 9.68 -22.51
CA GLU A 176 -0.38 10.51 -22.65
C GLU A 176 -0.38 11.67 -21.64
N TYR A 177 0.09 11.43 -20.41
CA TYR A 177 0.03 12.39 -19.31
C TYR A 177 1.38 12.61 -18.65
N VAL A 178 1.81 13.87 -18.60
CA VAL A 178 3.09 14.24 -17.98
C VAL A 178 3.01 14.04 -16.48
N GLY A 179 3.98 13.32 -15.92
CA GLY A 179 4.07 13.11 -14.47
C GLY A 179 3.27 11.93 -13.95
N GLU A 180 2.72 11.08 -14.82
CA GLU A 180 2.00 9.87 -14.41
C GLU A 180 2.71 8.58 -14.80
N ASP A 181 2.30 7.49 -14.16
CA ASP A 181 2.71 6.13 -14.48
C ASP A 181 2.07 5.65 -15.79
N TYR A 182 2.82 4.87 -16.58
CA TYR A 182 2.37 4.33 -17.86
C TYR A 182 1.31 3.24 -17.68
N HIS A 183 1.43 2.42 -16.64
CA HIS A 183 0.56 1.26 -16.43
C HIS A 183 -0.74 1.71 -15.75
N THR A 184 -1.88 1.44 -16.39
CA THR A 184 -3.19 1.94 -15.96
C THR A 184 -3.53 1.62 -14.50
N ILE A 185 -3.21 0.41 -14.02
CA ILE A 185 -3.48 0.05 -12.61
C ILE A 185 -2.67 0.89 -11.63
N MET A 186 -1.41 1.20 -11.96
CA MET A 186 -0.59 2.10 -11.15
C MET A 186 -1.14 3.53 -11.23
N ALA A 187 -1.40 4.04 -12.44
CA ALA A 187 -1.93 5.40 -12.61
C ALA A 187 -3.26 5.60 -11.87
N GLU A 188 -4.21 4.67 -12.00
CA GLU A 188 -5.50 4.75 -11.29
C GLU A 188 -5.35 4.55 -9.78
N GLY A 189 -4.46 3.66 -9.33
CA GLY A 189 -4.20 3.49 -7.90
C GLY A 189 -3.66 4.77 -7.26
N MET A 190 -2.63 5.36 -7.88
CA MET A 190 -2.07 6.64 -7.40
C MET A 190 -3.10 7.77 -7.48
N ARG A 191 -3.91 7.83 -8.54
CA ARG A 191 -5.00 8.82 -8.66
C ARG A 191 -6.05 8.67 -7.57
N ALA A 192 -6.24 7.47 -7.03
CA ALA A 192 -7.18 7.19 -5.95
C ALA A 192 -6.51 7.17 -4.56
N GLY A 193 -5.26 7.64 -4.44
CA GLY A 193 -4.59 7.72 -3.15
C GLY A 193 -3.93 6.42 -2.68
N VAL A 194 -3.93 5.35 -3.48
CA VAL A 194 -3.43 4.02 -3.12
C VAL A 194 -2.03 3.80 -3.72
N PRO A 195 -0.97 3.62 -2.90
CA PRO A 195 0.33 3.18 -3.38
C PRO A 195 0.23 1.84 -4.12
N THR A 196 0.60 1.83 -5.39
CA THR A 196 0.52 0.66 -6.28
C THR A 196 1.86 0.29 -6.90
N ILE A 197 2.20 -1.00 -6.90
CA ILE A 197 3.33 -1.57 -7.63
C ILE A 197 2.90 -2.72 -8.53
N ILE A 198 3.72 -3.03 -9.54
CA ILE A 198 3.62 -4.28 -10.31
C ILE A 198 4.91 -5.07 -10.09
N VAL A 199 4.78 -6.31 -9.62
CA VAL A 199 5.89 -7.24 -9.46
C VAL A 199 5.89 -8.20 -10.64
N GLU A 200 6.95 -8.14 -11.44
CA GLU A 200 7.22 -9.05 -12.54
C GLU A 200 8.19 -10.13 -12.03
N HIS A 201 7.68 -11.29 -11.63
CA HIS A 201 8.45 -12.26 -10.83
C HIS A 201 9.51 -13.01 -11.63
N CYS A 202 9.21 -13.39 -12.87
CA CYS A 202 10.16 -14.05 -13.75
C CYS A 202 9.80 -13.81 -15.22
N PHE A 203 10.56 -14.35 -16.17
CA PHE A 203 10.22 -14.31 -17.59
C PHE A 203 9.67 -15.64 -18.10
N LEU A 204 8.38 -15.70 -18.47
CA LEU A 204 7.73 -16.90 -19.02
C LEU A 204 8.30 -17.32 -20.39
N SER A 205 8.94 -16.39 -21.10
CA SER A 205 9.67 -16.65 -22.36
C SER A 205 11.07 -17.23 -22.14
N SER A 206 11.56 -17.29 -20.90
CA SER A 206 12.87 -17.86 -20.57
C SER A 206 12.73 -19.31 -20.14
N THR A 207 13.54 -20.18 -20.74
CA THR A 207 13.54 -21.63 -20.47
C THR A 207 13.92 -21.98 -19.03
N THR A 208 14.63 -21.10 -18.32
CA THR A 208 14.97 -21.31 -16.91
C THR A 208 13.96 -20.67 -15.97
N ASP A 209 13.45 -19.48 -16.32
CA ASP A 209 12.59 -18.70 -15.43
C ASP A 209 11.17 -19.26 -15.35
N VAL A 210 10.65 -19.77 -16.47
CA VAL A 210 9.32 -20.37 -16.51
C VAL A 210 9.18 -21.52 -15.51
N LEU A 211 10.30 -22.18 -15.17
CA LEU A 211 10.37 -23.26 -14.19
C LEU A 211 10.26 -22.79 -12.73
N PHE A 212 10.31 -21.48 -12.46
CA PHE A 212 9.98 -20.92 -11.13
C PHE A 212 8.49 -20.96 -10.84
N VAL A 213 7.63 -21.05 -11.86
CA VAL A 213 6.17 -21.00 -11.70
C VAL A 213 5.46 -22.24 -12.23
N SER A 214 6.17 -23.10 -12.97
CA SER A 214 5.58 -24.27 -13.61
C SER A 214 6.55 -25.44 -13.72
N ASP A 215 5.99 -26.61 -14.06
CA ASP A 215 6.75 -27.77 -14.50
C ASP A 215 7.16 -27.66 -15.99
N GLU A 216 7.91 -28.64 -16.48
CA GLU A 216 8.35 -28.68 -17.88
C GLU A 216 7.21 -28.84 -18.91
N ASN A 217 6.01 -29.25 -18.45
CA ASN A 217 4.84 -29.50 -19.28
C ASN A 217 3.85 -28.31 -19.30
N GLY A 218 4.20 -27.18 -18.67
CA GLY A 218 3.34 -26.00 -18.61
C GLY A 218 2.23 -26.07 -17.58
N THR A 219 2.33 -26.98 -16.59
CA THR A 219 1.41 -27.01 -15.44
C THR A 219 1.96 -26.12 -14.33
N VAL A 220 1.12 -25.32 -13.69
CA VAL A 220 1.52 -24.51 -12.53
C VAL A 220 2.13 -25.40 -11.44
N ASP A 221 3.29 -24.99 -10.93
CA ASP A 221 3.97 -25.66 -9.83
C ASP A 221 3.62 -24.93 -8.53
N TYR A 222 2.67 -25.50 -7.78
CA TYR A 222 2.14 -24.88 -6.56
C TYR A 222 3.15 -24.79 -5.43
N GLU A 223 4.15 -25.68 -5.37
CA GLU A 223 5.19 -25.57 -4.34
C GLU A 223 6.10 -24.36 -4.59
N LYS A 224 6.48 -24.14 -5.85
CA LYS A 224 7.35 -23.03 -6.23
C LYS A 224 6.63 -21.69 -6.21
N THR A 225 5.42 -21.62 -6.78
CA THR A 225 4.59 -20.40 -6.70
C THR A 225 4.27 -20.05 -5.25
N ALA A 226 4.06 -21.06 -4.38
CA ALA A 226 3.89 -20.79 -2.96
C ALA A 226 5.16 -20.31 -2.26
N ALA A 227 6.34 -20.75 -2.69
CA ALA A 227 7.59 -20.19 -2.19
C ALA A 227 7.75 -18.71 -2.57
N ILE A 228 7.36 -18.34 -3.79
CA ILE A 228 7.36 -16.94 -4.26
C ILE A 228 6.35 -16.11 -3.45
N GLY A 229 5.09 -16.52 -3.40
CA GLY A 229 4.05 -15.77 -2.69
C GLY A 229 4.35 -15.58 -1.20
N ARG A 230 4.90 -16.61 -0.53
CA ARG A 230 5.39 -16.48 0.87
C ARG A 230 6.52 -15.46 0.99
N SER A 231 7.45 -15.46 0.04
CA SER A 231 8.58 -14.52 0.00
C SER A 231 8.11 -13.07 -0.12
N ASP A 232 7.08 -12.82 -0.95
CA ASP A 232 6.47 -11.50 -1.10
C ASP A 232 5.70 -11.07 0.16
N ALA A 233 4.95 -12.00 0.77
CA ALA A 233 4.26 -11.76 2.04
C ALA A 233 5.23 -11.42 3.18
N GLU A 234 6.35 -12.13 3.28
CA GLU A 234 7.41 -11.83 4.25
C GLU A 234 8.06 -10.46 4.00
N ALA A 235 8.22 -10.06 2.74
CA ALA A 235 8.70 -8.73 2.39
C ALA A 235 7.72 -7.63 2.84
N VAL A 236 6.42 -7.82 2.58
CA VAL A 236 5.35 -6.91 3.04
C VAL A 236 5.30 -6.85 4.57
N ALA A 237 5.36 -8.01 5.25
CA ALA A 237 5.38 -8.07 6.70
C ALA A 237 6.58 -7.34 7.29
N ALA A 238 7.77 -7.52 6.71
CA ALA A 238 8.97 -6.80 7.14
C ALA A 238 8.87 -5.29 6.87
N TYR A 239 8.26 -4.87 5.75
CA TYR A 239 8.06 -3.47 5.42
C TYR A 239 7.15 -2.76 6.43
N PHE A 240 6.03 -3.38 6.79
CA PHE A 240 5.07 -2.84 7.76
C PHE A 240 5.38 -3.20 9.22
N ASN A 241 6.48 -3.91 9.48
CA ASN A 241 6.83 -4.43 10.81
C ASN A 241 5.68 -5.24 11.45
N LEU A 242 5.06 -6.11 10.65
CA LEU A 242 4.01 -7.02 11.12
C LEU A 242 4.61 -8.18 11.90
N GLU A 243 3.91 -8.60 12.95
CA GLU A 243 4.29 -9.76 13.76
C GLU A 243 3.35 -10.93 13.50
N ARG A 244 3.89 -12.15 13.48
CA ARG A 244 3.06 -13.35 13.40
C ARG A 244 2.09 -13.42 14.59
N ARG A 245 0.88 -13.88 14.35
CA ARG A 245 -0.15 -14.07 15.38
C ARG A 245 0.19 -15.28 16.25
N VAL A 246 0.91 -15.03 17.35
CA VAL A 246 1.29 -16.06 18.33
C VAL A 246 0.56 -15.79 19.65
N LEU A 247 -0.12 -16.80 20.19
CA LEU A 247 -0.99 -16.70 21.38
C LEU A 247 -0.67 -17.79 22.39
N GLN A 248 -0.78 -17.48 23.69
CA GLN A 248 -0.60 -18.44 24.77
C GLN A 248 -1.92 -19.17 25.07
N ALA A 249 -1.98 -20.48 24.83
CA ALA A 249 -3.23 -21.27 24.87
C ALA A 249 -3.94 -21.27 26.24
N GLY A 250 -3.21 -21.06 27.35
CA GLY A 250 -3.78 -20.99 28.69
C GLY A 250 -4.29 -19.60 29.12
N GLN A 251 -4.12 -18.58 28.28
CA GLN A 251 -4.51 -17.20 28.54
C GLN A 251 -5.50 -16.64 27.52
N THR A 252 -5.82 -17.43 26.49
CA THR A 252 -6.81 -17.05 25.48
C THR A 252 -8.22 -17.20 26.06
N GLY A 253 -9.01 -16.13 25.98
CA GLY A 253 -10.47 -16.24 26.05
C GLY A 253 -11.03 -17.00 24.84
N GLU A 254 -12.23 -16.62 24.39
CA GLU A 254 -12.68 -17.04 23.06
C GLU A 254 -11.85 -16.31 22.00
N LEU A 255 -11.17 -17.07 21.14
CA LEU A 255 -10.40 -16.55 20.03
C LEU A 255 -11.31 -16.39 18.81
N GLU A 256 -11.51 -15.15 18.37
CA GLU A 256 -12.25 -14.86 17.14
C GLU A 256 -11.29 -14.77 15.96
N LEU A 257 -11.62 -15.45 14.86
CA LEU A 257 -10.87 -15.43 13.61
C LEU A 257 -11.82 -15.30 12.42
N GLU A 258 -11.33 -14.67 11.36
CA GLU A 258 -11.97 -14.74 10.06
C GLU A 258 -11.49 -15.98 9.29
N LYS A 259 -12.31 -16.43 8.33
CA LYS A 259 -11.95 -17.57 7.49
C LYS A 259 -10.62 -17.32 6.76
N GLY A 260 -9.76 -18.34 6.75
CA GLY A 260 -8.42 -18.31 6.18
C GLY A 260 -7.36 -17.72 7.11
N TYR A 261 -7.74 -17.00 8.18
CA TYR A 261 -6.78 -16.49 9.15
C TYR A 261 -6.27 -17.59 10.08
N SER A 262 -5.02 -17.42 10.49
CA SER A 262 -4.27 -18.43 11.22
C SER A 262 -3.59 -17.83 12.45
N ALA A 263 -3.29 -18.68 13.42
CA ALA A 263 -2.49 -18.32 14.59
C ALA A 263 -1.59 -19.49 15.00
N ARG A 264 -0.54 -19.20 15.74
CA ARG A 264 0.24 -20.21 16.45
C ARG A 264 -0.13 -20.19 17.93
N LEU A 265 -0.56 -21.32 18.44
CA LEU A 265 -0.82 -21.51 19.87
C LEU A 265 0.42 -22.09 20.54
N GLU A 266 0.88 -21.43 21.60
CA GLU A 266 2.01 -21.86 22.41
C GLU A 266 1.58 -22.36 23.79
N THR A 267 2.36 -23.28 24.32
CA THR A 267 2.24 -23.80 25.68
C THR A 267 3.62 -23.80 26.37
N SER A 268 3.69 -24.23 27.63
CA SER A 268 4.96 -24.35 28.37
C SER A 268 5.98 -25.34 27.76
N GLY A 269 5.56 -26.13 26.78
CA GLY A 269 6.44 -27.01 25.99
C GLY A 269 5.72 -27.60 24.78
N ASP A 270 6.25 -28.70 24.26
CA ASP A 270 5.56 -29.46 23.20
C ASP A 270 4.21 -29.95 23.71
N ALA A 271 3.19 -29.93 22.84
CA ALA A 271 1.84 -30.35 23.18
C ALA A 271 1.24 -31.23 22.08
N VAL A 272 0.36 -32.15 22.49
CA VAL A 272 -0.50 -32.88 21.56
C VAL A 272 -1.78 -32.10 21.39
N TRP A 273 -2.15 -31.83 20.14
CA TRP A 273 -3.30 -31.00 19.77
C TRP A 273 -4.40 -31.82 19.09
N THR A 274 -5.66 -31.42 19.31
CA THR A 274 -6.82 -31.94 18.59
C THR A 274 -7.86 -30.85 18.40
N SER A 275 -8.62 -30.91 17.30
CA SER A 275 -9.80 -30.08 17.08
C SER A 275 -11.05 -30.96 17.14
N ASN A 276 -12.10 -30.49 17.82
CA ASN A 276 -13.40 -31.19 17.78
C ASN A 276 -14.19 -30.90 16.49
N ASN A 277 -13.76 -29.93 15.67
CA ASN A 277 -14.43 -29.49 14.45
C ASN A 277 -13.41 -28.97 13.42
N GLU A 278 -12.75 -29.90 12.73
CA GLU A 278 -11.75 -29.58 11.69
C GLU A 278 -12.35 -28.89 10.45
N SER A 279 -13.67 -28.96 10.24
CA SER A 279 -14.34 -28.19 9.19
C SER A 279 -14.42 -26.70 9.52
N CYS A 280 -14.25 -26.34 10.81
CA CYS A 280 -14.22 -24.97 11.29
C CYS A 280 -12.78 -24.51 11.53
N VAL A 281 -12.00 -25.24 12.32
CA VAL A 281 -10.61 -24.91 12.65
C VAL A 281 -9.75 -26.17 12.68
N THR A 282 -8.66 -26.19 11.93
CA THR A 282 -7.63 -27.23 12.02
C THR A 282 -6.52 -26.80 12.97
N VAL A 283 -5.80 -27.78 13.52
CA VAL A 283 -4.58 -27.55 14.31
C VAL A 283 -3.56 -28.64 13.97
N ASP A 284 -2.31 -28.26 13.72
CA ASP A 284 -1.23 -29.22 13.47
C ASP A 284 -0.48 -29.63 14.75
N GLU A 285 0.52 -30.50 14.61
CA GLU A 285 1.33 -30.97 15.74
C GLU A 285 2.18 -29.88 16.41
N TYR A 286 2.38 -28.74 15.74
CA TYR A 286 3.14 -27.59 16.23
C TYR A 286 2.25 -26.50 16.83
N GLY A 287 0.93 -26.72 16.89
CA GLY A 287 -0.03 -25.75 17.39
C GLY A 287 -0.38 -24.64 16.40
N ASN A 288 -0.05 -24.79 15.11
CA ASN A 288 -0.52 -23.85 14.09
C ASN A 288 -1.97 -24.17 13.75
N ILE A 289 -2.83 -23.16 13.86
CA ILE A 289 -4.27 -23.27 13.60
C ILE A 289 -4.63 -22.51 12.33
N LYS A 290 -5.59 -23.03 11.56
CA LYS A 290 -6.18 -22.34 10.40
C LYS A 290 -7.69 -22.33 10.52
N ALA A 291 -8.31 -21.16 10.43
CA ALA A 291 -9.76 -21.03 10.31
C ALA A 291 -10.20 -21.49 8.91
N VAL A 292 -10.89 -22.62 8.83
CA VAL A 292 -11.32 -23.25 7.56
C VAL A 292 -12.75 -22.87 7.19
N GLY A 293 -13.63 -22.78 8.18
CA GLY A 293 -15.06 -22.54 7.97
C GLY A 293 -15.72 -21.87 9.17
N SER A 294 -16.78 -21.12 8.92
CA SER A 294 -17.50 -20.39 9.96
C SER A 294 -18.16 -21.31 10.97
N GLY A 295 -18.21 -20.89 12.23
CA GLY A 295 -18.78 -21.66 13.33
C GLY A 295 -17.92 -21.59 14.58
N SER A 296 -17.93 -22.67 15.36
CA SER A 296 -17.10 -22.78 16.56
C SER A 296 -16.37 -24.11 16.59
N ALA A 297 -15.15 -24.07 17.13
CA ALA A 297 -14.32 -25.22 17.41
C ALA A 297 -13.72 -25.10 18.81
N VAL A 298 -13.50 -26.25 19.44
CA VAL A 298 -12.73 -26.36 20.68
C VAL A 298 -11.46 -27.12 20.36
N LEU A 299 -10.33 -26.45 20.51
CA LEU A 299 -9.02 -27.05 20.39
C LEU A 299 -8.59 -27.54 21.76
N SER A 300 -8.27 -28.83 21.89
CA SER A 300 -7.77 -29.40 23.14
C SER A 300 -6.28 -29.67 23.03
N TYR A 301 -5.54 -29.38 24.11
CA TYR A 301 -4.11 -29.65 24.17
C TYR A 301 -3.71 -30.36 25.46
N THR A 302 -2.62 -31.13 25.38
CA THR A 302 -1.91 -31.66 26.55
C THR A 302 -0.42 -31.45 26.34
N ALA A 303 0.17 -30.56 27.13
CA ALA A 303 1.58 -30.25 27.13
C ALA A 303 2.41 -31.39 27.75
N SER A 304 3.70 -31.40 27.41
CA SER A 304 4.69 -32.38 27.86
C SER A 304 4.88 -32.45 29.37
N ASP A 305 4.60 -31.37 30.10
CA ASP A 305 4.59 -31.33 31.57
C ASP A 305 3.30 -31.92 32.21
N GLY A 306 2.36 -32.38 31.37
CA GLY A 306 1.07 -32.94 31.77
C GLY A 306 -0.04 -31.90 31.88
N THR A 307 0.25 -30.61 31.69
CA THR A 307 -0.77 -29.55 31.70
C THR A 307 -1.70 -29.72 30.50
N ALA A 308 -3.00 -29.78 30.75
CA ALA A 308 -4.01 -29.87 29.71
C ALA A 308 -4.94 -28.67 29.75
N GLY A 309 -5.46 -28.29 28.59
CA GLY A 309 -6.36 -27.16 28.46
C GLY A 309 -7.12 -27.18 27.15
N VAL A 310 -7.94 -26.15 26.98
CA VAL A 310 -8.71 -25.94 25.75
C VAL A 310 -8.62 -24.48 25.31
N VAL A 311 -8.69 -24.26 23.99
CA VAL A 311 -8.87 -22.96 23.37
C VAL A 311 -10.18 -23.00 22.59
N ASN A 312 -11.11 -22.11 22.95
CA ASN A 312 -12.35 -21.94 22.21
C ASN A 312 -12.07 -20.99 21.05
N VAL A 313 -12.42 -21.42 19.84
CA VAL A 313 -12.24 -20.61 18.63
C VAL A 313 -13.59 -20.43 17.97
N LYS A 314 -13.91 -19.18 17.65
CA LYS A 314 -15.07 -18.81 16.84
C LYS A 314 -14.57 -18.27 15.51
N VAL A 315 -15.12 -18.81 14.43
CA VAL A 315 -14.83 -18.35 13.07
C VAL A 315 -16.05 -17.63 12.54
N ASP A 316 -15.89 -16.36 12.20
CA ASP A 316 -17.01 -15.52 11.77
C ASP A 316 -17.54 -15.92 10.38
N ILE A 317 -18.79 -15.55 10.13
CA ILE A 317 -19.39 -15.68 8.80
C ILE A 317 -18.85 -14.52 7.96
N PRO A 318 -18.22 -14.78 6.79
CA PRO A 318 -17.74 -13.70 5.94
C PRO A 318 -18.88 -12.75 5.56
N GLU A 319 -18.70 -11.47 5.84
CA GLU A 319 -19.66 -10.42 5.55
C GLU A 319 -19.29 -9.71 4.25
N GLN A 320 -20.28 -9.24 3.50
CA GLN A 320 -20.01 -8.39 2.34
C GLN A 320 -19.68 -6.98 2.84
N ILE A 321 -18.49 -6.48 2.50
CA ILE A 321 -18.00 -5.21 3.05
C ILE A 321 -17.92 -4.09 2.01
N ALA A 322 -17.70 -4.43 0.74
CA ALA A 322 -17.50 -3.45 -0.33
C ALA A 322 -18.00 -3.97 -1.67
N ILE A 323 -18.40 -3.04 -2.55
CA ILE A 323 -18.72 -3.34 -3.95
C ILE A 323 -18.04 -2.32 -4.87
N THR A 324 -17.34 -2.80 -5.89
CA THR A 324 -16.71 -1.94 -6.89
C THR A 324 -17.14 -2.35 -8.29
N GLY A 325 -17.69 -1.39 -9.03
CA GLY A 325 -18.12 -1.58 -10.41
C GLY A 325 -16.99 -1.39 -11.41
N PHE A 326 -17.10 -2.06 -12.55
CA PHE A 326 -16.17 -1.91 -13.66
C PHE A 326 -16.86 -2.13 -15.01
N ILE A 327 -16.28 -1.53 -16.04
CA ILE A 327 -16.77 -1.55 -17.42
C ILE A 327 -15.60 -1.46 -18.40
N ASP A 328 -15.70 -2.18 -19.52
CA ASP A 328 -14.72 -2.18 -20.60
C ASP A 328 -15.38 -1.68 -21.91
N PRO A 329 -14.87 -0.61 -22.56
CA PRO A 329 -13.75 0.23 -22.12
C PRO A 329 -14.11 1.13 -20.94
N THR A 330 -13.12 1.44 -20.11
CA THR A 330 -13.24 2.47 -19.06
C THR A 330 -12.95 3.88 -19.60
N PHE A 331 -12.00 4.01 -20.54
CA PHE A 331 -11.55 5.28 -21.12
C PHE A 331 -12.13 5.51 -22.51
N TYR A 332 -12.85 6.62 -22.69
CA TYR A 332 -13.49 7.01 -23.94
C TYR A 332 -12.80 8.23 -24.52
N LYS A 333 -12.04 8.03 -25.61
CA LYS A 333 -11.16 9.05 -26.21
C LYS A 333 -11.88 10.10 -27.07
N THR A 334 -13.16 9.91 -27.39
CA THR A 334 -13.94 10.89 -28.15
C THR A 334 -15.35 11.00 -27.59
N LYS A 335 -15.99 12.15 -27.81
CA LYS A 335 -17.36 12.40 -27.38
C LYS A 335 -18.35 11.41 -28.02
N GLU A 336 -18.13 11.05 -29.28
CA GLU A 336 -18.95 10.06 -30.00
C GLU A 336 -18.88 8.70 -29.30
N LYS A 337 -17.67 8.20 -29.00
CA LYS A 337 -17.51 6.93 -28.28
C LYS A 337 -18.11 6.99 -26.88
N PHE A 338 -17.95 8.10 -26.16
CA PHE A 338 -18.53 8.25 -24.82
C PHE A 338 -20.06 8.26 -24.86
N SER A 339 -20.67 8.81 -25.93
CA SER A 339 -22.12 8.77 -26.12
C SER A 339 -22.67 7.37 -26.42
N GLU A 340 -21.81 6.43 -26.81
CA GLU A 340 -22.14 5.03 -27.10
C GLU A 340 -21.91 4.08 -25.91
N ILE A 341 -21.57 4.61 -24.72
CA ILE A 341 -21.36 3.79 -23.52
C ILE A 341 -22.56 2.88 -23.22
N ASP A 342 -22.30 1.59 -23.07
CA ASP A 342 -23.31 0.60 -22.75
C ASP A 342 -23.23 0.20 -21.27
N LEU A 343 -23.97 0.92 -20.42
CA LEU A 343 -24.04 0.65 -18.99
C LEU A 343 -24.62 -0.73 -18.64
N SER A 344 -25.28 -1.42 -19.58
CA SER A 344 -25.75 -2.80 -19.34
C SER A 344 -24.61 -3.82 -19.24
N THR A 345 -23.40 -3.44 -19.66
CA THR A 345 -22.19 -4.27 -19.57
C THR A 345 -21.45 -4.12 -18.25
N VAL A 346 -21.89 -3.22 -17.36
CA VAL A 346 -21.28 -3.03 -16.04
C VAL A 346 -21.36 -4.33 -15.25
N LYS A 347 -20.19 -4.74 -14.74
CA LYS A 347 -20.06 -5.79 -13.74
C LYS A 347 -19.50 -5.19 -12.46
N ALA A 348 -19.52 -5.95 -11.37
CA ALA A 348 -18.90 -5.53 -10.12
C ALA A 348 -18.21 -6.69 -9.42
N VAL A 349 -17.27 -6.34 -8.56
CA VAL A 349 -16.67 -7.24 -7.57
C VAL A 349 -17.24 -6.89 -6.21
N ILE A 350 -17.67 -7.90 -5.44
CA ILE A 350 -17.99 -7.76 -4.02
C ILE A 350 -16.85 -8.37 -3.23
N ALA A 351 -16.30 -7.61 -2.29
CA ALA A 351 -15.32 -8.08 -1.33
C ALA A 351 -15.99 -8.53 -0.02
N TYR A 352 -15.47 -9.61 0.53
CA TYR A 352 -15.89 -10.17 1.81
C TYR A 352 -14.86 -9.89 2.89
N SER A 353 -15.29 -9.85 4.16
CA SER A 353 -14.41 -9.61 5.31
C SER A 353 -13.24 -10.59 5.38
N ASP A 354 -13.41 -11.82 4.93
CA ASP A 354 -12.37 -12.85 4.88
C ASP A 354 -11.35 -12.68 3.74
N GLY A 355 -11.40 -11.58 2.98
CA GLY A 355 -10.47 -11.32 1.88
C GLY A 355 -10.90 -11.87 0.53
N SER A 356 -11.89 -12.77 0.51
CA SER A 356 -12.39 -13.35 -0.73
C SER A 356 -13.26 -12.36 -1.51
N VAL A 357 -13.39 -12.61 -2.81
CA VAL A 357 -14.21 -11.78 -3.68
C VAL A 357 -15.05 -12.61 -4.64
N ILE A 358 -16.19 -12.06 -5.06
CA ILE A 358 -17.03 -12.64 -6.12
C ILE A 358 -17.35 -11.59 -7.19
N GLN A 359 -17.61 -12.04 -8.41
CA GLN A 359 -18.11 -11.18 -9.48
C GLN A 359 -19.64 -11.25 -9.54
N VAL A 360 -20.28 -10.08 -9.68
CA VAL A 360 -21.74 -9.94 -9.81
C VAL A 360 -22.11 -8.96 -10.93
N ILE A 361 -23.39 -8.94 -11.28
CA ILE A 361 -24.01 -7.84 -12.05
C ILE A 361 -24.71 -6.94 -11.02
N PRO A 362 -24.41 -5.62 -10.96
CA PRO A 362 -25.12 -4.71 -10.07
C PRO A 362 -26.63 -4.70 -10.32
N GLU A 363 -27.42 -4.55 -9.26
CA GLU A 363 -28.87 -4.45 -9.36
C GLU A 363 -29.31 -3.09 -9.91
N LYS A 364 -28.50 -2.05 -9.65
CA LYS A 364 -28.69 -0.70 -10.17
C LYS A 364 -27.36 -0.11 -10.61
N VAL A 365 -27.42 0.65 -11.69
CA VAL A 365 -26.35 1.50 -12.20
C VAL A 365 -26.96 2.88 -12.42
N GLY A 366 -26.28 3.93 -11.94
CA GLY A 366 -26.69 5.32 -12.09
C GLY A 366 -26.59 5.83 -13.53
N GLU A 367 -26.79 7.13 -13.70
CA GLU A 367 -26.76 7.79 -15.00
C GLU A 367 -25.38 8.41 -15.29
N VAL A 368 -25.02 8.48 -16.57
CA VAL A 368 -23.82 9.15 -17.06
C VAL A 368 -24.13 10.62 -17.35
N ASP A 369 -23.25 11.53 -16.92
CA ASP A 369 -23.28 12.91 -17.42
C ASP A 369 -22.44 13.01 -18.70
N TYR A 370 -23.11 12.93 -19.85
CA TYR A 370 -22.47 13.01 -21.17
C TYR A 370 -21.74 14.34 -21.46
N ASN A 371 -21.97 15.38 -20.65
CA ASN A 371 -21.32 16.67 -20.81
C ASN A 371 -20.16 16.88 -19.85
N LYS A 372 -20.01 16.02 -18.83
CA LYS A 372 -18.89 16.09 -17.89
C LYS A 372 -17.62 15.48 -18.54
N PRO A 373 -16.55 16.26 -18.74
CA PRO A 373 -15.26 15.71 -19.14
C PRO A 373 -14.58 15.01 -17.96
N GLY A 374 -13.64 14.12 -18.25
CA GLY A 374 -12.81 13.46 -17.26
C GLY A 374 -13.49 12.31 -16.52
N ILE A 375 -13.03 12.08 -15.28
CA ILE A 375 -13.47 10.98 -14.42
C ILE A 375 -14.92 11.22 -13.94
N GLN A 376 -15.73 10.15 -14.03
CA GLN A 376 -17.05 10.06 -13.42
C GLN A 376 -17.19 8.73 -12.69
N ASP A 377 -17.52 8.82 -11.41
CA ASP A 377 -17.84 7.67 -10.58
C ASP A 377 -19.37 7.55 -10.51
N ILE A 378 -19.90 6.60 -11.27
CA ILE A 378 -21.35 6.38 -11.42
C ILE A 378 -21.80 5.45 -10.30
N PRO A 379 -22.79 5.83 -9.47
CA PRO A 379 -23.24 4.99 -8.37
C PRO A 379 -23.77 3.63 -8.85
N ILE A 380 -23.43 2.57 -8.13
CA ILE A 380 -23.99 1.23 -8.29
C ILE A 380 -24.51 0.69 -6.95
N SER A 381 -25.38 -0.31 -6.98
CA SER A 381 -25.80 -1.02 -5.78
C SER A 381 -26.05 -2.51 -6.01
N TYR A 382 -25.85 -3.30 -4.97
CA TYR A 382 -26.23 -4.71 -4.89
C TYR A 382 -26.69 -5.02 -3.47
N GLY A 383 -27.99 -5.27 -3.29
CA GLY A 383 -28.58 -5.37 -1.96
C GLY A 383 -28.38 -4.08 -1.15
N ALA A 384 -27.75 -4.18 0.02
CA ALA A 384 -27.45 -3.02 0.87
C ALA A 384 -26.15 -2.30 0.47
N LEU A 385 -25.27 -2.95 -0.31
CA LEU A 385 -23.99 -2.39 -0.71
C LEU A 385 -24.18 -1.25 -1.71
N LYS A 386 -23.35 -0.22 -1.56
CA LYS A 386 -23.24 0.91 -2.46
C LYS A 386 -21.78 1.07 -2.82
N GLY A 387 -21.52 1.44 -4.05
CA GLY A 387 -20.19 1.75 -4.55
C GLY A 387 -20.31 2.45 -5.89
N PHE A 388 -19.26 2.41 -6.68
CA PHE A 388 -19.23 3.13 -7.95
C PHE A 388 -18.61 2.29 -9.07
N VAL A 389 -19.02 2.57 -10.31
CA VAL A 389 -18.26 2.22 -11.51
C VAL A 389 -17.62 3.49 -12.06
N ARG A 390 -16.31 3.46 -12.24
CA ARG A 390 -15.57 4.57 -12.84
C ARG A 390 -15.63 4.51 -14.37
N VAL A 391 -15.89 5.65 -14.99
CA VAL A 391 -15.75 5.88 -16.44
C VAL A 391 -14.99 7.18 -16.69
N VAL A 392 -14.30 7.28 -17.83
CA VAL A 392 -13.49 8.47 -18.15
C VAL A 392 -13.84 8.99 -19.54
N ASN A 393 -14.40 10.19 -19.58
CA ASN A 393 -14.58 10.96 -20.81
C ASN A 393 -13.28 11.73 -21.13
N GLN A 394 -12.36 11.05 -21.81
CA GLN A 394 -11.00 11.53 -22.06
C GLN A 394 -10.98 12.53 -23.23
N THR A 395 -11.28 13.80 -22.94
CA THR A 395 -11.12 14.91 -23.89
C THR A 395 -9.65 15.32 -24.02
N GLU A 396 -9.24 15.91 -25.16
CA GLU A 396 -7.83 16.29 -25.42
C GLU A 396 -7.19 17.19 -24.34
N ASP A 397 -7.99 18.04 -23.68
CA ASP A 397 -7.51 18.98 -22.65
C ASP A 397 -7.62 18.45 -21.20
N TYR A 398 -8.13 17.23 -20.99
CA TYR A 398 -8.30 16.70 -19.63
C TYR A 398 -6.97 16.18 -19.09
N ILE A 399 -6.54 16.72 -17.95
CA ILE A 399 -5.41 16.20 -17.17
C ILE A 399 -5.99 15.64 -15.87
N PRO A 400 -5.88 14.33 -15.61
CA PRO A 400 -6.32 13.76 -14.36
C PRO A 400 -5.50 14.28 -13.17
N GLU A 401 -6.18 14.54 -12.06
CA GLU A 401 -5.54 14.95 -10.81
C GLU A 401 -5.22 13.74 -9.94
N VAL A 402 -4.10 13.80 -9.23
CA VAL A 402 -3.70 12.80 -8.23
C VAL A 402 -4.28 13.24 -6.88
N THR A 403 -5.14 12.42 -6.28
CA THR A 403 -5.60 12.67 -4.90
C THR A 403 -4.57 12.15 -3.92
N SER A 404 -4.12 12.97 -2.97
CA SER A 404 -3.45 12.45 -1.77
C SER A 404 -4.47 11.74 -0.89
N LYS A 405 -4.11 10.62 -0.27
CA LYS A 405 -4.91 10.00 0.79
C LYS A 405 -5.11 11.07 1.89
N GLU A 406 -6.34 11.55 2.09
CA GLU A 406 -6.62 12.52 3.14
C GLU A 406 -6.38 11.85 4.50
N PRO A 407 -5.66 12.48 5.45
CA PRO A 407 -5.57 11.94 6.80
C PRO A 407 -6.98 11.94 7.41
N GLU A 408 -7.43 10.79 7.88
CA GLU A 408 -8.71 10.67 8.57
C GLU A 408 -8.78 11.71 9.68
N THR A 409 -9.73 12.63 9.56
CA THR A 409 -10.06 13.53 10.66
C THR A 409 -10.91 12.69 11.61
N GLU A 410 -10.49 12.54 12.87
CA GLU A 410 -11.29 11.88 13.91
C GLU A 410 -12.74 12.40 13.82
N THR A 411 -13.63 11.54 13.33
CA THR A 411 -15.05 11.86 13.27
C THR A 411 -15.51 11.92 14.72
N GLN A 412 -15.73 13.13 15.24
CA GLN A 412 -16.36 13.32 16.54
C GLN A 412 -17.65 12.50 16.55
N THR A 413 -17.69 11.57 17.49
CA THR A 413 -18.85 10.73 17.78
C THR A 413 -20.03 11.66 17.99
N ALA A 414 -21.06 11.53 17.15
CA ALA A 414 -22.30 12.27 17.32
C ALA A 414 -22.89 11.89 18.69
N GLU A 415 -22.94 12.87 19.61
CA GLU A 415 -23.67 12.72 20.87
C GLU A 415 -25.15 12.42 20.58
N PRO A 416 -25.80 11.51 21.32
CA PRO A 416 -27.20 11.19 21.11
C PRO A 416 -28.07 12.39 21.51
N GLU A 417 -28.93 12.84 20.60
CA GLU A 417 -29.93 13.89 20.86
C GLU A 417 -30.75 13.55 22.10
N THR A 418 -30.47 14.25 23.21
CA THR A 418 -31.26 14.16 24.42
C THR A 418 -32.41 15.16 24.31
N THR A 419 -33.62 14.63 24.17
CA THR A 419 -34.87 15.40 24.19
C THR A 419 -34.98 16.18 25.50
N THR A 420 -34.80 17.50 25.46
CA THR A 420 -34.96 18.37 26.64
C THR A 420 -36.38 18.92 26.69
N GLN A 421 -37.16 18.46 27.68
CA GLN A 421 -38.37 19.13 28.10
C GLN A 421 -38.02 20.46 28.78
N ILE A 422 -38.73 21.51 28.37
CA ILE A 422 -38.65 22.85 28.94
C ILE A 422 -39.36 22.85 30.29
N SER A 423 -38.62 23.15 31.36
CA SER A 423 -39.16 23.56 32.65
C SER A 423 -38.27 24.66 33.22
N SER A 424 -38.89 25.81 33.41
CA SER A 424 -38.36 27.07 33.91
C SER A 424 -38.01 27.04 35.40
N GLU A 425 -36.82 27.53 35.77
CA GLU A 425 -36.60 28.37 36.96
C GLU A 425 -35.16 28.93 36.97
N GLU A 426 -35.01 30.18 37.39
CA GLU A 426 -33.79 31.01 37.44
C GLU A 426 -33.46 31.33 38.93
N PRO A 427 -32.36 32.04 39.28
CA PRO A 427 -31.03 31.52 39.59
C PRO A 427 -30.62 31.73 41.08
N SER A 428 -29.51 31.12 41.51
CA SER A 428 -28.81 31.57 42.72
C SER A 428 -27.29 31.49 42.60
N GLN A 429 -26.62 32.61 42.84
CA GLN A 429 -25.17 32.76 42.96
C GLN A 429 -24.64 32.23 44.28
N ILE A 430 -23.48 31.53 44.27
CA ILE A 430 -22.46 31.47 45.35
C ILE A 430 -21.13 31.18 44.63
N GLU A 431 -20.24 32.16 44.45
CA GLU A 431 -19.14 32.60 45.35
C GLU A 431 -17.90 31.70 45.31
N SER A 432 -16.78 32.37 45.04
CA SER A 432 -15.41 31.88 44.84
C SER A 432 -14.71 31.50 46.13
N THR A 433 -13.89 30.44 46.08
CA THR A 433 -12.74 30.27 46.99
C THR A 433 -11.56 29.67 46.24
N GLU A 434 -10.42 30.35 46.35
CA GLU A 434 -9.09 30.02 45.82
C GLU A 434 -8.40 28.86 46.56
N GLN A 435 -7.46 28.23 45.83
CA GLN A 435 -6.11 27.72 46.20
C GLN A 435 -5.88 26.24 45.85
N PRO A 436 -4.62 25.80 45.59
CA PRO A 436 -3.38 26.52 45.28
C PRO A 436 -2.68 26.06 43.98
N GLU A 437 -1.79 26.91 43.44
CA GLU A 437 -0.83 26.55 42.40
C GLU A 437 0.13 25.46 42.91
N VAL A 438 0.19 24.34 42.18
CA VAL A 438 1.29 23.37 42.25
C VAL A 438 2.14 23.57 40.99
N ASN A 439 3.37 24.02 41.23
CA ASN A 439 4.43 24.24 40.26
C ASN A 439 4.81 22.90 39.59
N ASP A 440 4.40 22.68 38.34
CA ASP A 440 4.95 21.61 37.52
C ASP A 440 6.18 22.12 36.75
N GLY A 441 7.25 21.33 36.75
CA GLY A 441 8.55 21.71 36.20
C GLY A 441 8.58 21.70 34.67
N SER A 442 7.65 22.40 34.00
CA SER A 442 7.71 22.57 32.55
C SER A 442 8.86 23.52 32.19
N PHE A 443 9.88 22.96 31.55
CA PHE A 443 10.95 23.74 30.94
C PHE A 443 10.35 24.59 29.81
N ASP A 444 10.52 25.91 29.90
CA ASP A 444 9.99 26.87 28.95
C ASP A 444 10.63 26.65 27.55
N ILE A 445 9.96 25.84 26.73
CA ILE A 445 10.34 25.46 25.36
C ILE A 445 10.62 26.70 24.51
N VAL A 446 9.95 27.82 24.79
CA VAL A 446 10.15 29.08 24.08
C VAL A 446 11.53 29.68 24.37
N MET A 447 12.07 29.49 25.58
CA MET A 447 13.41 29.94 25.95
C MET A 447 14.50 29.05 25.33
N ILE A 448 14.27 27.74 25.23
CA ILE A 448 15.18 26.78 24.56
C ILE A 448 15.25 27.05 23.06
N ILE A 449 14.11 27.29 22.41
CA ILE A 449 14.03 27.64 20.99
C ILE A 449 14.77 28.96 20.72
N LYS A 450 14.65 29.96 21.61
CA LYS A 450 15.36 31.24 21.49
C LYS A 450 16.87 31.11 21.69
N MET A 451 17.34 30.24 22.58
CA MET A 451 18.77 29.97 22.76
C MET A 451 19.37 29.16 21.60
N ALA A 452 18.64 28.16 21.07
CA ALA A 452 19.07 27.36 19.93
C ALA A 452 19.21 28.20 18.65
N ALA A 453 18.26 29.10 18.40
CA ALA A 453 18.35 30.04 17.28
C ALA A 453 19.56 30.98 17.39
N GLY A 454 19.91 31.43 18.60
CA GLY A 454 21.09 32.26 18.85
C GLY A 454 22.42 31.55 18.53
N ILE A 455 22.53 30.27 18.87
CA ILE A 455 23.75 29.47 18.64
C ILE A 455 23.96 29.20 17.14
N VAL A 456 22.89 28.91 16.39
CA VAL A 456 22.96 28.67 14.94
C VAL A 456 23.42 29.93 14.19
N ILE A 457 22.98 31.12 14.60
CA ILE A 457 23.39 32.39 14.00
C ILE A 457 24.90 32.66 14.23
N VAL A 458 25.42 32.35 15.42
CA VAL A 458 26.84 32.54 15.74
C VAL A 458 27.73 31.58 14.92
N ILE A 459 27.32 30.33 14.73
CA ILE A 459 28.07 29.35 13.92
C ILE A 459 28.07 29.74 12.43
N ALA A 460 26.93 30.21 11.90
CA ALA A 460 26.84 30.67 10.52
C ALA A 460 27.74 31.90 10.27
N LEU A 461 27.78 32.85 11.21
CA LEU A 461 28.66 34.01 11.14
C LEU A 461 30.15 33.61 11.18
N ALA A 462 30.52 32.66 12.03
CA ALA A 462 31.90 32.14 12.10
C ALA A 462 32.33 31.43 10.80
N THR A 463 31.41 30.72 10.15
CA THR A 463 31.70 29.99 8.90
C THR A 463 31.85 30.94 7.71
N VAL A 464 31.04 32.00 7.66
CA VAL A 464 31.17 33.06 6.64
C VAL A 464 32.49 33.83 6.81
N ILE A 465 32.89 34.14 8.06
CA ILE A 465 34.18 34.79 8.34
C ILE A 465 35.34 33.88 7.91
N PHE A 466 35.30 32.59 8.23
CA PHE A 466 36.33 31.62 7.83
C PHE A 466 36.46 31.49 6.31
N LEU A 467 35.34 31.47 5.58
CA LEU A 467 35.32 31.42 4.12
C LEU A 467 35.85 32.71 3.47
N LEU A 468 35.57 33.87 4.07
CA LEU A 468 36.10 35.16 3.60
C LEU A 468 37.61 35.27 3.83
N GLU A 469 38.11 34.82 4.97
CA GLU A 469 39.56 34.79 5.27
C GLU A 469 40.33 33.85 4.34
N ASN A 470 39.77 32.67 4.05
CA ASN A 470 40.36 31.72 3.10
C ASN A 470 40.37 32.24 1.65
N ARG A 471 39.35 33.03 1.25
CA ARG A 471 39.33 33.69 -0.07
C ARG A 471 40.39 34.78 -0.21
N VAL A 472 40.68 35.52 0.87
CA VAL A 472 41.74 36.54 0.90
C VAL A 472 43.13 35.90 0.89
N SER A 473 43.31 34.78 1.60
CA SER A 473 44.52 33.94 1.58
C SER A 473 44.81 33.37 0.18
N GLY A 474 43.81 32.82 -0.51
CA GLY A 474 43.95 32.28 -1.87
C GLY A 474 44.35 33.33 -2.92
N LYS A 475 43.81 34.56 -2.82
CA LYS A 475 44.21 35.68 -3.70
C LYS A 475 45.64 36.15 -3.46
N ARG A 476 46.15 36.10 -2.21
CA ARG A 476 47.56 36.39 -1.90
C ARG A 476 48.51 35.32 -2.46
N ARG A 477 48.11 34.04 -2.40
CA ARG A 477 48.88 32.91 -2.97
C ARG A 477 48.93 32.95 -4.51
N GLY A 478 47.82 33.30 -5.17
CA GLY A 478 47.76 33.46 -6.63
C GLY A 478 48.58 34.62 -7.19
N ARG A 479 48.68 35.75 -6.46
CA ARG A 479 49.55 36.87 -6.84
C ARG A 479 51.05 36.55 -6.70
N ARG A 480 51.44 35.70 -5.74
CA ARG A 480 52.83 35.26 -5.54
C ARG A 480 53.31 34.31 -6.64
N ASN A 481 52.44 33.43 -7.14
CA ASN A 481 52.76 32.50 -8.23
C ASN A 481 52.83 33.15 -9.62
N ARG A 482 52.08 34.25 -9.86
CA ARG A 482 52.20 35.02 -11.12
C ARG A 482 53.48 35.84 -11.24
N ARG A 483 54.13 36.21 -10.12
CA ARG A 483 55.45 36.89 -10.14
C ARG A 483 56.64 35.94 -10.36
N ARG A 484 56.50 34.64 -10.09
CA ARG A 484 57.54 33.63 -10.32
C ARG A 484 57.58 33.06 -11.75
N ARG A 485 56.60 33.37 -12.61
CA ARG A 485 56.55 32.95 -14.02
C ARG A 485 56.97 34.05 -15.02
N ARG A 486 57.68 35.10 -14.55
CA ARG A 486 58.14 36.23 -15.38
C ARG A 486 59.63 36.58 -15.19
N TYR A 487 60.44 35.64 -14.70
CA TYR A 487 61.89 35.71 -14.73
C TYR A 487 62.44 34.38 -15.21
#